data_AF-A0A8T5FY89-F1
#
_entry.id   AF-A0A8T5FY89-F1
#
_cell.length_a   1.000
_cell.length_b   1.000
_cell.length_c   1.000
_cell.angle_alpha   90.00
_cell.angle_beta   90.00
_cell.angle_gamma   90.00
#
_symmetry.space_group_name_H-M   'P 1'
#
loop_
_entity.id
_entity.type
_entity.pdbx_description
1 polymer ?
#
loop_
_entity_poly.entity_id
_entity_poly.type
_entity_poly.pdbx_seq_one_letter_code
_entity_poly.pdbx_strand_id
1 'polypeptide(L)'
;MLEDILIKTYYGNTIKQWSIALFIILGVAIAAKILYKLTSGAIKAFTKKTKTKFDDILIDMIEEPLIFTLVLVGIWYSLKTLSFTEASQVVIDNGFQFVIVMNVVWFLSRLFDAIYEEYMIPMAEKSESDMDDQIFPILKKGIKGILWILGIIVGLNNAGYDVGALLAGLGIGGLALAMAAKDSVSNIFGGLTIFSDKLFKIKDKISVSGIEGVVEDIGIRSTKIRKYDGRIVTIPNGKFTNDKVENVSSEPSRKVSTTIGISCDTSVADVKKAMKLIEKILEKNEGLLAKHFVNLSGFGDFTFDISVIYYIKKSANIGGTKTEVNLAILDQFNKNKIEMPFPTQTILTKKG
;
A
#
# COMPACT_ATOMS: atom_id res chain seq x y z
N MET A 1 63.13 16.78 -45.24
CA MET A 1 63.41 15.63 -44.34
C MET A 1 62.32 15.43 -43.29
N LEU A 2 62.06 16.37 -42.37
CA LEU A 2 60.95 16.24 -41.41
C LEU A 2 59.57 16.31 -42.09
N GLU A 3 59.39 17.21 -43.06
CA GLU A 3 58.12 17.36 -43.79
C GLU A 3 57.78 16.10 -44.62
N ASP A 4 58.77 15.46 -45.24
CA ASP A 4 58.58 14.24 -46.05
C ASP A 4 58.13 13.04 -45.21
N ILE A 5 58.62 12.94 -43.96
CA ILE A 5 58.21 11.90 -43.02
C ILE A 5 56.76 12.14 -42.58
N LEU A 6 56.36 13.40 -42.37
CA LEU A 6 55.02 13.76 -41.89
C LEU A 6 53.90 13.50 -42.91
N ILE A 7 54.22 13.41 -44.21
CA ILE A 7 53.28 13.17 -45.30
C ILE A 7 53.03 11.66 -45.53
N LYS A 8 53.88 10.78 -44.99
CA LYS A 8 53.72 9.32 -45.15
C LYS A 8 52.40 8.86 -44.54
N THR A 9 51.60 8.15 -45.32
CA THR A 9 50.28 7.68 -44.92
C THR A 9 50.33 6.25 -44.38
N TYR A 10 49.63 6.03 -43.27
CA TYR A 10 49.37 4.71 -42.69
C TYR A 10 47.88 4.62 -42.39
N TYR A 11 47.22 3.57 -42.90
CA TYR A 11 45.77 3.38 -42.76
C TYR A 11 44.95 4.62 -43.19
N GLY A 12 45.33 5.23 -44.32
CA GLY A 12 44.64 6.42 -44.85
C GLY A 12 44.93 7.73 -44.10
N ASN A 13 45.82 7.72 -43.11
CA ASN A 13 46.12 8.86 -42.24
C ASN A 13 47.60 9.24 -42.26
N THR A 14 47.88 10.53 -42.29
CA THR A 14 49.26 11.06 -42.21
C THR A 14 49.85 10.89 -40.82
N ILE A 15 51.19 10.81 -40.70
CA ILE A 15 51.86 10.81 -39.39
C ILE A 15 51.48 12.06 -38.57
N LYS A 16 51.23 13.19 -39.25
CA LYS A 16 50.72 14.42 -38.61
C LYS A 16 49.37 14.20 -37.91
N GLN A 17 48.40 13.55 -38.56
CA GLN A 17 47.08 13.26 -37.96
C GLN A 17 47.20 12.32 -36.76
N TRP A 18 48.00 11.25 -36.88
CA TRP A 18 48.29 10.35 -35.75
C TRP A 18 48.95 11.08 -34.58
N SER A 19 49.86 12.01 -34.85
CA SER A 19 50.51 12.82 -33.83
C SER A 19 49.51 13.74 -33.12
N ILE A 20 48.62 14.41 -33.86
CA ILE A 20 47.55 15.26 -33.30
C ILE A 20 46.62 14.42 -32.40
N ALA A 21 46.17 13.26 -32.87
CA ALA A 21 45.33 12.35 -32.11
C ALA A 21 45.99 11.92 -30.79
N LEU A 22 47.29 11.57 -30.84
CA LEU A 22 48.07 11.21 -29.66
C LEU A 22 48.20 12.37 -28.66
N PHE A 23 48.48 13.58 -29.14
CA PHE A 23 48.57 14.77 -28.28
C PHE A 23 47.22 15.10 -27.61
N ILE A 24 46.10 14.92 -28.31
CA ILE A 24 44.75 15.09 -27.72
C ILE A 24 44.54 14.07 -26.59
N ILE A 25 44.86 12.80 -26.81
CA ILE A 25 44.71 11.74 -25.78
C ILE A 25 45.57 12.05 -24.56
N LEU A 26 46.83 12.45 -24.76
CA LEU A 26 47.73 12.84 -23.67
C LEU A 26 47.20 14.07 -22.91
N GLY A 27 46.71 15.07 -23.64
CA GLY A 27 46.10 16.27 -23.06
C GLY A 27 44.86 15.94 -22.22
N VAL A 28 43.99 15.07 -22.71
CA VAL A 28 42.80 14.59 -22.00
C VAL A 28 43.18 13.78 -20.77
N ALA A 29 44.19 12.90 -20.86
CA ALA A 29 44.67 12.13 -19.70
C ALA A 29 45.22 13.05 -18.60
N ILE A 30 45.95 14.10 -18.98
CA ILE A 30 46.42 15.14 -18.05
C ILE A 30 45.23 15.90 -17.45
N ALA A 31 44.27 16.33 -18.27
CA ALA A 31 43.06 17.03 -17.82
C ALA A 31 42.23 16.17 -16.86
N ALA A 32 42.06 14.88 -17.15
CA ALA A 32 41.38 13.92 -16.28
C ALA A 32 42.09 13.76 -14.93
N LYS A 33 43.43 13.67 -14.93
CA LYS A 33 44.22 13.60 -13.70
C LYS A 33 44.15 14.89 -12.87
N ILE A 34 44.15 16.04 -13.54
CA ILE A 34 43.96 17.35 -12.89
C ILE A 34 42.55 17.44 -12.30
N LEU A 35 41.52 17.08 -13.07
CA LEU A 35 40.13 17.08 -12.63
C LEU A 35 39.97 16.19 -11.40
N TYR A 36 40.45 14.95 -11.44
CA TYR A 36 40.46 14.03 -10.30
C TYR A 36 41.14 14.64 -9.07
N LYS A 37 42.30 15.27 -9.25
CA LYS A 37 43.02 15.91 -8.13
C LYS A 37 42.24 17.12 -7.56
N LEU A 38 41.54 17.86 -8.42
CA LEU A 38 40.72 19.00 -8.02
C LEU A 38 39.44 18.56 -7.31
N THR A 39 38.73 17.57 -7.84
CA THR A 39 37.52 17.00 -7.23
C THR A 39 37.84 16.34 -5.90
N SER A 40 38.79 15.42 -5.85
CA SER A 40 39.23 14.80 -4.58
C SER A 40 39.80 15.81 -3.56
N GLY A 41 40.44 16.89 -4.03
CA GLY A 41 40.92 17.99 -3.20
C GLY A 41 39.79 18.89 -2.67
N ALA A 42 38.80 19.19 -3.51
CA ALA A 42 37.60 19.95 -3.17
C ALA A 42 36.72 19.17 -2.19
N ILE A 43 36.55 17.86 -2.38
CA ILE A 43 35.85 16.96 -1.45
C ILE A 43 36.44 17.11 -0.05
N LYS A 44 37.78 17.02 0.10
CA LYS A 44 38.47 17.17 1.40
C LYS A 44 38.36 18.57 2.03
N ALA A 45 38.08 19.60 1.23
CA ALA A 45 37.92 20.98 1.69
C ALA A 45 36.46 21.32 2.06
N PHE A 46 35.50 20.76 1.33
CA PHE A 46 34.06 20.93 1.56
C PHE A 46 33.53 20.04 2.69
N THR A 47 33.98 18.77 2.79
CA THR A 47 33.73 17.84 3.93
C THR A 47 34.01 18.46 5.30
N LYS A 48 34.96 19.41 5.40
CA LYS A 48 35.29 20.10 6.66
C LYS A 48 34.38 21.27 7.00
N LYS A 49 33.58 21.76 6.05
CA LYS A 49 32.75 22.98 6.17
C LYS A 49 31.25 22.71 6.23
N THR A 50 30.76 21.63 5.67
CA THR A 50 29.34 21.24 5.72
C THR A 50 29.07 20.24 6.86
N LYS A 51 27.89 20.34 7.48
CA LYS A 51 27.44 19.41 8.55
C LYS A 51 26.78 18.14 8.00
N THR A 52 26.51 18.08 6.70
CA THR A 52 25.68 17.09 6.03
C THR A 52 26.53 16.08 5.25
N LYS A 53 26.49 14.80 5.66
CA LYS A 53 27.19 13.68 4.99
C LYS A 53 26.78 13.47 3.52
N PHE A 54 25.59 13.95 3.15
CA PHE A 54 25.03 13.80 1.81
C PHE A 54 25.86 14.49 0.73
N ASP A 55 26.45 15.64 1.02
CA ASP A 55 27.22 16.41 0.04
C ASP A 55 28.51 15.67 -0.35
N ASP A 56 29.18 15.05 0.62
CA ASP A 56 30.41 14.30 0.42
C ASP A 56 30.16 13.04 -0.43
N ILE A 57 29.06 12.36 -0.12
CA ILE A 57 28.54 11.18 -0.79
C ILE A 57 28.21 11.51 -2.26
N LEU A 58 27.50 12.62 -2.52
CA LEU A 58 27.18 13.05 -3.89
C LEU A 58 28.41 13.36 -4.73
N ILE A 59 29.41 14.03 -4.17
CA ILE A 59 30.59 14.42 -4.95
C ILE A 59 31.44 13.20 -5.31
N ASP A 60 31.62 12.25 -4.39
CA ASP A 60 32.34 10.98 -4.65
C ASP A 60 31.66 10.17 -5.76
N MET A 61 30.32 10.17 -5.79
CA MET A 61 29.57 9.46 -6.83
C MET A 61 29.62 10.09 -8.22
N ILE A 62 29.75 11.41 -8.31
CA ILE A 62 29.82 12.14 -9.58
C ILE A 62 31.24 12.10 -10.14
N GLU A 63 32.26 12.06 -9.28
CA GLU A 63 33.67 12.18 -9.66
C GLU A 63 34.10 11.16 -10.71
N GLU A 64 33.95 9.87 -10.44
CA GLU A 64 34.43 8.83 -11.36
C GLU A 64 33.68 8.80 -12.71
N PRO A 65 32.33 8.88 -12.77
CA PRO A 65 31.60 8.97 -14.03
C PRO A 65 31.92 10.22 -14.84
N LEU A 66 32.13 11.35 -14.18
CA LEU A 66 32.49 12.60 -14.84
C LEU A 66 33.88 12.50 -15.49
N ILE A 67 34.87 11.95 -14.78
CA ILE A 67 36.21 11.73 -15.32
C ILE A 67 36.16 10.74 -16.49
N PHE A 68 35.42 9.64 -16.35
CA PHE A 68 35.25 8.69 -17.44
C PHE A 68 34.60 9.34 -18.66
N THR A 69 33.58 10.18 -18.46
CA THR A 69 32.95 10.95 -19.55
C THR A 69 33.95 11.88 -20.23
N LEU A 70 34.78 12.60 -19.47
CA LEU A 70 35.83 13.46 -20.03
C LEU A 70 36.82 12.65 -20.89
N VAL A 71 37.23 11.48 -20.42
CA VAL A 71 38.12 10.57 -21.15
C VAL A 71 37.44 10.07 -22.44
N LEU A 72 36.17 9.63 -22.37
CA LEU A 72 35.40 9.19 -23.54
C LEU A 72 35.28 10.29 -24.59
N VAL A 73 34.87 11.49 -24.19
CA VAL A 73 34.72 12.63 -25.11
C VAL A 73 36.06 12.99 -25.74
N GLY A 74 37.15 12.94 -24.96
CA GLY A 74 38.49 13.21 -25.45
C GLY A 74 38.99 12.17 -26.47
N ILE A 75 38.75 10.89 -26.22
CA ILE A 75 39.07 9.81 -27.18
C ILE A 75 38.20 9.96 -28.43
N TRP A 76 36.90 10.20 -28.27
CA TRP A 76 35.98 10.42 -29.40
C TRP A 76 36.43 11.59 -30.29
N TYR A 77 36.79 12.71 -29.68
CA TYR A 77 37.32 13.89 -30.38
C TYR A 77 38.66 13.59 -31.06
N SER A 78 39.56 12.85 -30.40
CA SER A 78 40.84 12.41 -30.97
C SER A 78 40.62 11.55 -32.23
N LEU A 79 39.70 10.58 -32.17
CA LEU A 79 39.38 9.71 -33.30
C LEU A 79 38.79 10.49 -34.48
N LYS A 80 38.03 11.57 -34.25
CA LYS A 80 37.54 12.45 -35.32
C LYS A 80 38.62 13.19 -36.09
N THR A 81 39.84 13.27 -35.57
CA THR A 81 40.98 13.85 -36.31
C THR A 81 41.59 12.89 -37.34
N LEU A 82 41.25 11.61 -37.22
CA LEU A 82 41.64 10.56 -38.14
C LEU A 82 40.54 10.34 -39.18
N SER A 83 40.96 10.03 -40.41
CA SER A 83 40.09 9.66 -41.52
C SER A 83 39.82 8.16 -41.47
N PHE A 84 38.56 7.80 -41.26
CA PHE A 84 38.06 6.43 -41.31
C PHE A 84 37.11 6.24 -42.49
N THR A 85 36.84 4.99 -42.86
CA THR A 85 35.73 4.69 -43.79
C THR A 85 34.39 5.04 -43.13
N GLU A 86 33.38 5.41 -43.92
CA GLU A 86 32.05 5.78 -43.40
C GLU A 86 31.46 4.68 -42.48
N ALA A 87 31.60 3.42 -42.88
CA ALA A 87 31.16 2.28 -42.07
C ALA A 87 31.87 2.22 -40.70
N SER A 88 33.18 2.47 -40.66
CA SER A 88 33.94 2.48 -39.41
C SER A 88 33.55 3.66 -38.52
N GLN A 89 33.31 4.83 -39.12
CA GLN A 89 32.89 6.03 -38.40
C GLN A 89 31.53 5.82 -37.71
N VAL A 90 30.56 5.21 -38.41
CA VAL A 90 29.25 4.87 -37.83
C VAL A 90 29.39 3.90 -36.65
N VAL A 91 30.19 2.85 -36.79
CA VAL A 91 30.42 1.88 -35.69
C VAL A 91 31.10 2.55 -34.50
N ILE A 92 32.08 3.41 -34.73
CA ILE A 92 32.75 4.19 -33.68
C ILE A 92 31.73 5.09 -32.96
N ASP A 93 30.99 5.91 -33.69
CA ASP A 93 30.04 6.86 -33.10
C ASP A 93 28.94 6.14 -32.30
N ASN A 94 28.38 5.06 -32.84
CA ASN A 94 27.37 4.23 -32.15
C ASN A 94 27.95 3.56 -30.90
N GLY A 95 29.20 3.08 -30.97
CA GLY A 95 29.91 2.51 -29.83
C GLY A 95 30.13 3.53 -28.70
N PHE A 96 30.55 4.75 -29.04
CA PHE A 96 30.70 5.83 -28.05
C PHE A 96 29.37 6.22 -27.42
N GLN A 97 28.30 6.36 -28.21
CA GLN A 97 26.97 6.65 -27.68
C GLN A 97 26.49 5.55 -26.72
N PHE A 98 26.69 4.28 -27.08
CA PHE A 98 26.37 3.15 -26.20
C PHE A 98 27.13 3.26 -24.87
N VAL A 99 28.46 3.44 -24.92
CA VAL A 99 29.31 3.52 -23.71
C VAL A 99 28.96 4.74 -22.85
N ILE A 100 28.61 5.87 -23.45
CA ILE A 100 28.13 7.06 -22.72
C ILE A 100 26.82 6.74 -21.98
N VAL A 101 25.85 6.09 -22.63
CA VAL A 101 24.60 5.67 -21.96
C VAL A 101 24.90 4.72 -20.81
N MET A 102 25.79 3.73 -21.01
CA MET A 102 26.18 2.82 -19.93
C MET A 102 26.89 3.53 -18.78
N ASN A 103 27.67 4.59 -19.06
CA ASN A 103 28.26 5.42 -18.01
C ASN A 103 27.19 6.17 -17.20
N VAL A 104 26.17 6.72 -17.86
CA VAL A 104 25.04 7.36 -17.16
C VAL A 104 24.28 6.35 -16.30
N VAL A 105 24.04 5.14 -16.81
CA VAL A 105 23.37 4.06 -16.05
C VAL A 105 24.21 3.65 -14.85
N TRP A 106 25.53 3.53 -15.02
CA TRP A 106 26.45 3.25 -13.92
C TRP A 106 26.44 4.37 -12.86
N PHE A 107 26.44 5.64 -13.28
CA PHE A 107 26.30 6.79 -12.38
C PHE A 107 24.98 6.72 -11.59
N LEU A 108 23.84 6.52 -12.26
CA LEU A 108 22.54 6.40 -11.61
C LEU A 108 22.48 5.21 -10.65
N SER A 109 23.11 4.09 -11.00
CA SER A 109 23.22 2.92 -10.11
C SER A 109 24.02 3.25 -8.85
N ARG A 110 25.15 3.98 -8.97
CA ARG A 110 25.94 4.41 -7.81
C ARG A 110 25.16 5.39 -6.93
N LEU A 111 24.46 6.33 -7.57
CA LEU A 111 23.57 7.27 -6.88
C LEU A 111 22.55 6.53 -6.03
N PHE A 112 21.93 5.50 -6.60
CA PHE A 112 21.00 4.66 -5.89
C PHE A 112 21.68 3.85 -4.76
N ASP A 113 22.86 3.27 -4.99
CA ASP A 113 23.59 2.49 -3.99
C ASP A 113 23.91 3.32 -2.74
N ALA A 114 24.33 4.56 -2.92
CA ALA A 114 24.65 5.43 -1.80
C ALA A 114 23.41 5.96 -1.07
N ILE A 115 22.32 6.26 -1.79
CA ILE A 115 21.04 6.58 -1.14
C ILE A 115 20.59 5.39 -0.28
N TYR A 116 20.74 4.17 -0.81
CA TYR A 116 20.42 2.96 -0.08
C TYR A 116 21.29 2.80 1.18
N GLU A 117 22.60 2.99 1.07
CA GLU A 117 23.53 2.81 2.19
C GLU A 117 23.41 3.89 3.27
N GLU A 118 23.21 5.16 2.89
CA GLU A 118 23.16 6.27 3.85
C GLU A 118 21.77 6.45 4.48
N TYR A 119 20.69 6.11 3.77
CA TYR A 119 19.32 6.36 4.24
C TYR A 119 18.52 5.09 4.52
N MET A 120 18.56 4.08 3.63
CA MET A 120 17.71 2.90 3.80
C MET A 120 18.25 1.94 4.86
N ILE A 121 19.56 1.66 4.88
CA ILE A 121 20.16 0.76 5.90
C ILE A 121 19.99 1.32 7.32
N PRO A 122 20.36 2.58 7.62
CA PRO A 122 20.26 3.08 8.99
C PRO A 122 18.81 3.26 9.45
N MET A 123 17.86 3.33 8.51
CA MET A 123 16.42 3.32 8.83
C MET A 123 15.94 1.91 9.19
N ALA A 124 16.39 0.88 8.47
CA ALA A 124 16.10 -0.52 8.80
C ALA A 124 16.70 -0.93 10.15
N GLU A 125 17.97 -0.58 10.42
CA GLU A 125 18.64 -0.90 11.69
C GLU A 125 18.00 -0.23 12.92
N LYS A 126 17.30 0.89 12.73
CA LYS A 126 16.55 1.59 13.79
C LYS A 126 15.12 1.06 13.95
N SER A 127 14.64 0.27 13.00
CA SER A 127 13.34 -0.34 13.03
C SER A 127 13.40 -1.62 13.87
N GLU A 128 12.44 -1.82 14.77
CA GLU A 128 12.30 -3.10 15.51
C GLU A 128 11.73 -4.23 14.64
N SER A 129 11.56 -4.00 13.34
CA SER A 129 10.88 -4.89 12.41
C SER A 129 11.88 -5.63 11.52
N ASP A 130 11.98 -6.96 11.71
CA ASP A 130 12.75 -7.89 10.85
C ASP A 130 12.34 -7.85 9.36
N MET A 131 11.22 -7.20 9.04
CA MET A 131 10.68 -7.10 7.68
C MET A 131 11.48 -6.11 6.82
N ASP A 132 12.06 -5.07 7.41
CA ASP A 132 12.80 -4.05 6.65
C ASP A 132 14.12 -4.61 6.10
N ASP A 133 14.78 -5.46 6.89
CA ASP A 133 16.02 -6.16 6.54
C ASP A 133 15.87 -7.12 5.35
N GLN A 134 14.66 -7.63 5.12
CA GLN A 134 14.39 -8.56 4.01
C GLN A 134 13.87 -7.84 2.76
N ILE A 135 13.07 -6.78 2.91
CA ILE A 135 12.46 -6.07 1.79
C ILE A 135 13.48 -5.17 1.08
N PHE A 136 14.30 -4.43 1.82
CA PHE A 136 15.21 -3.46 1.24
C PHE A 136 16.24 -4.07 0.27
N PRO A 137 16.88 -5.21 0.55
CA PRO A 137 17.78 -5.85 -0.40
C PRO A 137 17.09 -6.31 -1.70
N ILE A 138 15.84 -6.77 -1.61
CA ILE A 138 15.04 -7.19 -2.77
C ILE A 138 14.72 -5.97 -3.63
N LEU A 139 14.29 -4.87 -3.02
CA LEU A 139 13.99 -3.62 -3.71
C LEU A 139 15.23 -3.05 -4.40
N LYS A 140 16.39 -3.07 -3.73
CA LYS A 140 17.68 -2.66 -4.31
C LYS A 140 18.02 -3.45 -5.57
N LYS A 141 17.93 -4.79 -5.50
CA LYS A 141 18.20 -5.66 -6.65
C LYS A 141 17.20 -5.41 -7.78
N GLY A 142 15.92 -5.24 -7.46
CA GLY A 142 14.86 -4.98 -8.44
C GLY A 142 15.07 -3.65 -9.19
N ILE A 143 15.26 -2.56 -8.46
CA ILE A 143 15.48 -1.22 -9.05
C ILE A 143 16.74 -1.21 -9.91
N LYS A 144 17.85 -1.79 -9.43
CA LYS A 144 19.08 -1.89 -10.22
C LYS A 144 18.87 -2.73 -11.49
N GLY A 145 18.18 -3.87 -11.38
CA GLY A 145 17.83 -4.68 -12.54
C GLY A 145 17.08 -3.89 -13.60
N ILE A 146 16.07 -3.12 -13.19
CA ILE A 146 15.29 -2.24 -14.08
C ILE A 146 16.20 -1.17 -14.71
N LEU A 147 17.03 -0.48 -13.92
CA LEU A 147 17.95 0.55 -14.42
C LEU A 147 18.90 0.00 -15.50
N TRP A 148 19.49 -1.18 -15.27
CA TRP A 148 20.39 -1.81 -16.24
C TRP A 148 19.67 -2.29 -17.50
N ILE A 149 18.49 -2.90 -17.36
CA ILE A 149 17.68 -3.34 -18.51
C ILE A 149 17.32 -2.14 -19.39
N LEU A 150 16.78 -1.07 -18.78
CA LEU A 150 16.44 0.15 -19.50
C LEU A 150 17.68 0.81 -20.12
N GLY A 151 18.79 0.84 -19.37
CA GLY A 151 20.07 1.34 -19.84
C GLY A 151 20.58 0.65 -21.10
N ILE A 152 20.53 -0.68 -21.13
CA ILE A 152 20.94 -1.47 -22.29
C ILE A 152 20.05 -1.15 -23.50
N ILE A 153 18.75 -1.04 -23.31
CA ILE A 153 17.80 -0.73 -24.41
C ILE A 153 18.06 0.66 -24.97
N VAL A 154 18.19 1.66 -24.11
CA VAL A 154 18.48 3.04 -24.54
C VAL A 154 19.84 3.10 -25.24
N GLY A 155 20.83 2.38 -24.72
CA GLY A 155 22.16 2.28 -25.33
C GLY A 155 22.09 1.68 -26.73
N LEU A 156 21.40 0.54 -26.89
CA LEU A 156 21.24 -0.13 -28.18
C LEU A 156 20.46 0.74 -29.18
N ASN A 157 19.39 1.39 -28.73
CA ASN A 157 18.59 2.27 -29.57
C ASN A 157 19.39 3.47 -30.08
N ASN A 158 20.18 4.11 -29.20
CA ASN A 158 21.07 5.20 -29.60
C ASN A 158 22.17 4.71 -30.56
N ALA A 159 22.67 3.49 -30.36
CA ALA A 159 23.60 2.85 -31.27
C ALA A 159 22.98 2.39 -32.61
N GLY A 160 21.73 2.76 -32.89
CA GLY A 160 21.05 2.51 -34.17
C GLY A 160 20.42 1.13 -34.31
N TYR A 161 20.34 0.34 -33.24
CA TYR A 161 19.64 -0.95 -33.25
C TYR A 161 18.13 -0.74 -33.04
N ASP A 162 17.32 -1.51 -33.76
CA ASP A 162 15.88 -1.57 -33.51
C ASP A 162 15.61 -2.36 -32.22
N VAL A 163 15.16 -1.66 -31.18
CA VAL A 163 14.82 -2.24 -29.88
C VAL A 163 13.32 -2.52 -29.72
N GLY A 164 12.52 -2.37 -30.77
CA GLY A 164 11.07 -2.55 -30.72
C GLY A 164 10.66 -3.93 -30.19
N ALA A 165 11.34 -4.99 -30.62
CA ALA A 165 11.10 -6.35 -30.12
C ALA A 165 11.44 -6.51 -28.62
N LEU A 166 12.52 -5.87 -28.14
CA LEU A 166 12.90 -5.89 -26.72
C LEU A 166 11.88 -5.14 -25.87
N LEU A 167 11.46 -3.96 -26.32
CA LEU A 167 10.42 -3.17 -25.66
C LEU A 167 9.07 -3.90 -25.63
N ALA A 168 8.68 -4.55 -26.73
CA ALA A 168 7.47 -5.36 -26.79
C ALA A 168 7.54 -6.54 -25.82
N GLY A 169 8.66 -7.27 -25.79
CA GLY A 169 8.88 -8.38 -24.86
C GLY A 169 8.83 -7.94 -23.40
N LEU A 170 9.43 -6.80 -23.05
CA LEU A 170 9.37 -6.23 -21.70
C LEU A 170 7.99 -5.69 -21.35
N GLY A 171 7.24 -5.15 -22.31
CA GLY A 171 5.86 -4.76 -22.10
C GLY A 171 4.98 -5.96 -21.70
N ILE A 172 5.10 -7.06 -22.43
CA ILE A 172 4.37 -8.30 -22.13
C ILE A 172 4.86 -8.92 -20.80
N GLY A 173 6.17 -9.00 -20.59
CA GLY A 173 6.75 -9.52 -19.35
C GLY A 173 6.40 -8.67 -18.13
N GLY A 174 6.39 -7.34 -18.28
CA GLY A 174 5.99 -6.38 -17.27
C GLY A 174 4.51 -6.49 -16.93
N LEU A 175 3.64 -6.69 -17.93
CA LEU A 175 2.22 -6.96 -17.71
C LEU A 175 2.01 -8.26 -16.94
N ALA A 176 2.72 -9.34 -17.31
CA ALA A 176 2.63 -10.62 -16.60
C ALA A 176 3.07 -10.46 -15.13
N LEU A 177 4.17 -9.75 -14.87
CA LEU A 177 4.63 -9.46 -13.51
C LEU A 177 3.62 -8.59 -12.74
N ALA A 178 3.04 -7.56 -13.37
CA ALA A 178 2.02 -6.71 -12.77
C ALA A 178 0.75 -7.50 -12.41
N MET A 179 0.33 -8.42 -13.28
CA MET A 179 -0.79 -9.32 -13.00
C MET A 179 -0.49 -10.26 -11.84
N ALA A 180 0.73 -10.80 -11.76
CA ALA A 180 1.17 -11.64 -10.64
C ALA A 180 1.24 -10.87 -9.31
N ALA A 181 1.63 -9.59 -9.36
CA ALA A 181 1.74 -8.73 -8.19
C ALA A 181 0.41 -8.07 -7.75
N LYS A 182 -0.64 -8.17 -8.57
CA LYS A 182 -1.92 -7.46 -8.41
C LYS A 182 -2.49 -7.58 -6.99
N ASP A 183 -2.56 -8.79 -6.45
CA ASP A 183 -3.18 -9.03 -5.13
C ASP A 183 -2.32 -8.47 -4.00
N SER A 184 -1.00 -8.57 -4.10
CA SER A 184 -0.08 -7.97 -3.12
C SER A 184 -0.25 -6.45 -3.07
N VAL A 185 -0.29 -5.80 -4.24
CA VAL A 185 -0.51 -4.36 -4.36
C VAL A 185 -1.90 -3.97 -3.84
N SER A 186 -2.94 -4.71 -4.21
CA SER A 186 -4.31 -4.48 -3.74
C SER A 186 -4.42 -4.54 -2.21
N ASN A 187 -3.70 -5.46 -1.57
CA ASN A 187 -3.68 -5.59 -0.12
C ASN A 187 -2.95 -4.42 0.57
N ILE A 188 -1.84 -3.94 0.01
CA ILE A 188 -1.12 -2.79 0.56
C ILE A 188 -2.01 -1.53 0.50
N PHE A 189 -2.61 -1.26 -0.67
CA PHE A 189 -3.53 -0.13 -0.81
C PHE A 189 -4.78 -0.30 0.06
N GLY A 190 -5.31 -1.52 0.18
CA GLY A 190 -6.40 -1.80 1.10
C GLY A 190 -6.05 -1.45 2.55
N GLY A 191 -4.83 -1.76 2.98
CA GLY A 191 -4.32 -1.39 4.30
C GLY A 191 -4.28 0.13 4.49
N LEU A 192 -3.71 0.83 3.50
CA LEU A 192 -3.66 2.29 3.50
C LEU A 192 -5.07 2.91 3.58
N THR A 193 -6.03 2.39 2.83
CA THR A 193 -7.42 2.86 2.86
C THR A 193 -8.07 2.65 4.22
N ILE A 194 -7.88 1.50 4.87
CA ILE A 194 -8.40 1.24 6.23
C ILE A 194 -7.92 2.33 7.20
N PHE A 195 -6.63 2.70 7.14
CA PHE A 195 -6.05 3.74 8.00
C PHE A 195 -6.51 5.15 7.62
N SER A 196 -6.52 5.48 6.33
CA SER A 196 -6.82 6.82 5.80
C SER A 196 -8.28 7.19 6.04
N ASP A 197 -9.18 6.30 5.65
CA ASP A 197 -10.63 6.51 5.72
C ASP A 197 -11.19 6.11 7.10
N LYS A 198 -10.35 5.50 7.95
CA LYS A 198 -10.69 5.05 9.30
C LYS A 198 -11.95 4.19 9.34
N LEU A 199 -12.09 3.26 8.38
CA LEU A 199 -13.23 2.35 8.27
C LEU A 199 -13.52 1.61 9.60
N PHE A 200 -12.44 1.22 10.30
CA PHE A 200 -12.45 0.69 11.66
C PHE A 200 -11.06 0.83 12.28
N LYS A 201 -10.97 0.59 13.59
CA LYS A 201 -9.73 0.65 14.36
C LYS A 201 -9.48 -0.66 15.10
N ILE A 202 -8.25 -0.83 15.60
CA ILE A 202 -7.94 -1.90 16.54
C ILE A 202 -8.89 -1.77 17.75
N LYS A 203 -9.42 -2.91 18.21
CA LYS A 203 -10.49 -3.06 19.21
C LYS A 203 -11.91 -2.75 18.74
N ASP A 204 -12.12 -2.32 17.50
CA ASP A 204 -13.48 -2.24 16.96
C ASP A 204 -14.03 -3.64 16.71
N LYS A 205 -15.32 -3.80 16.98
CA LYS A 205 -16.11 -4.95 16.58
C LYS A 205 -16.63 -4.69 15.17
N ILE A 206 -16.31 -5.60 14.26
CA ILE A 206 -16.71 -5.50 12.85
C ILE A 206 -17.38 -6.79 12.38
N SER A 207 -18.24 -6.65 11.38
CA SER A 207 -18.78 -7.76 10.60
C SER A 207 -18.40 -7.58 9.14
N VAL A 208 -17.73 -8.57 8.57
CA VAL A 208 -17.29 -8.58 7.17
C VAL A 208 -17.45 -9.98 6.59
N SER A 209 -18.13 -10.10 5.46
CA SER A 209 -18.29 -11.35 4.71
C SER A 209 -18.73 -12.55 5.57
N GLY A 210 -19.68 -12.33 6.50
CA GLY A 210 -20.22 -13.34 7.42
C GLY A 210 -19.34 -13.65 8.64
N ILE A 211 -18.23 -12.93 8.81
CA ILE A 211 -17.32 -13.06 9.95
C ILE A 211 -17.52 -11.88 10.89
N GLU A 212 -17.92 -12.17 12.13
CA GLU A 212 -18.04 -11.16 13.18
C GLU A 212 -16.98 -11.38 14.25
N GLY A 213 -16.32 -10.30 14.66
CA GLY A 213 -15.31 -10.35 15.72
C GLY A 213 -14.71 -8.99 16.03
N VAL A 214 -13.66 -9.00 16.84
CA VAL A 214 -12.94 -7.79 17.27
C VAL A 214 -11.60 -7.71 16.53
N VAL A 215 -11.28 -6.54 15.99
CA VAL A 215 -10.01 -6.28 15.31
C VAL A 215 -8.87 -6.29 16.32
N GLU A 216 -7.90 -7.17 16.13
CA GLU A 216 -6.72 -7.26 17.00
C GLU A 216 -5.52 -6.50 16.48
N ASP A 217 -5.32 -6.57 15.16
CA ASP A 217 -4.10 -6.10 14.51
C ASP A 217 -4.42 -5.73 13.06
N ILE A 218 -3.88 -4.61 12.59
CA ILE A 218 -4.00 -4.14 11.22
C ILE A 218 -2.60 -4.06 10.66
N GLY A 219 -2.16 -5.13 10.01
CA GLY A 219 -0.86 -5.16 9.34
C GLY A 219 -0.90 -4.50 7.96
N ILE A 220 0.26 -4.43 7.30
CA ILE A 220 0.41 -3.80 5.97
C ILE A 220 -0.48 -4.48 4.92
N ARG A 221 -0.55 -5.81 4.91
CA ARG A 221 -1.28 -6.60 3.90
C ARG A 221 -2.56 -7.27 4.40
N SER A 222 -2.73 -7.38 5.72
CA SER A 222 -3.82 -8.17 6.29
C SER A 222 -4.21 -7.68 7.67
N THR A 223 -5.48 -7.83 7.99
CA THR A 223 -6.08 -7.52 9.30
C THR A 223 -6.44 -8.82 10.02
N LYS A 224 -6.14 -8.89 11.31
CA LYS A 224 -6.50 -10.02 12.18
C LYS A 224 -7.75 -9.68 12.99
N ILE A 225 -8.72 -10.59 12.97
CA ILE A 225 -9.98 -10.47 13.70
C ILE A 225 -10.10 -11.66 14.64
N ARG A 226 -10.31 -11.41 15.94
CA ARG A 226 -10.66 -12.45 16.90
C ARG A 226 -12.17 -12.62 16.97
N LYS A 227 -12.65 -13.82 16.62
CA LYS A 227 -14.05 -14.18 16.77
C LYS A 227 -14.42 -14.41 18.24
N TYR A 228 -15.71 -14.42 18.55
CA TYR A 228 -16.19 -14.70 19.91
C TYR A 228 -15.87 -16.10 20.42
N ASP A 229 -15.62 -17.05 19.51
CA ASP A 229 -15.13 -18.39 19.85
C ASP A 229 -13.62 -18.44 20.16
N GLY A 230 -12.93 -17.29 20.16
CA GLY A 230 -11.53 -17.13 20.50
C GLY A 230 -10.55 -17.32 19.33
N ARG A 231 -10.99 -17.84 18.17
CA ARG A 231 -10.13 -18.06 17.00
C ARG A 231 -9.79 -16.76 16.27
N ILE A 232 -8.57 -16.68 15.75
CA ILE A 232 -8.11 -15.56 14.94
C ILE A 232 -8.35 -15.88 13.46
N VAL A 233 -9.00 -14.97 12.75
CA VAL A 233 -9.15 -14.98 11.30
C VAL A 233 -8.28 -13.86 10.73
N THR A 234 -7.43 -14.21 9.76
CA THR A 234 -6.62 -13.23 9.03
C THR A 234 -7.28 -12.97 7.68
N ILE A 235 -7.61 -11.71 7.41
CA ILE A 235 -8.27 -11.29 6.17
C ILE A 235 -7.33 -10.38 5.40
N PRO A 236 -7.09 -10.63 4.09
CA PRO A 236 -6.32 -9.73 3.24
C PRO A 236 -6.97 -8.34 3.20
N ASN A 237 -6.18 -7.28 3.33
CA ASN A 237 -6.71 -5.93 3.46
C ASN A 237 -7.53 -5.47 2.24
N GLY A 238 -7.20 -5.97 1.04
CA GLY A 238 -7.94 -5.67 -0.18
C GLY A 238 -9.38 -6.19 -0.18
N LYS A 239 -9.74 -7.09 0.75
CA LYS A 239 -11.14 -7.52 0.93
C LYS A 239 -12.00 -6.45 1.60
N PHE A 240 -11.45 -5.66 2.52
CA PHE A 240 -12.23 -4.63 3.23
C PHE A 240 -12.56 -3.42 2.34
N THR A 241 -11.81 -3.21 1.26
CA THR A 241 -12.10 -2.14 0.29
C THR A 241 -13.06 -2.58 -0.80
N ASN A 242 -13.18 -3.89 -1.05
CA ASN A 242 -14.04 -4.45 -2.09
C ASN A 242 -15.40 -4.95 -1.56
N ASP A 243 -15.44 -5.39 -0.30
CA ASP A 243 -16.63 -5.94 0.34
C ASP A 243 -17.28 -4.91 1.30
N LYS A 244 -18.57 -5.08 1.61
CA LYS A 244 -19.24 -4.28 2.64
C LYS A 244 -18.67 -4.61 4.02
N VAL A 245 -18.28 -3.58 4.77
CA VAL A 245 -17.83 -3.71 6.17
C VAL A 245 -18.82 -3.00 7.09
N GLU A 246 -19.31 -3.69 8.10
CA GLU A 246 -20.16 -3.11 9.13
C GLU A 246 -19.35 -2.90 10.41
N ASN A 247 -19.11 -1.63 10.77
CA ASN A 247 -18.48 -1.29 12.04
C ASN A 247 -19.54 -1.26 13.16
N VAL A 248 -19.69 -2.38 13.86
CA VAL A 248 -20.64 -2.53 14.97
C VAL A 248 -20.29 -1.63 16.14
N SER A 249 -18.99 -1.41 16.39
CA SER A 249 -18.52 -0.49 17.44
C SER A 249 -18.90 0.97 17.18
N SER A 250 -19.18 1.36 15.94
CA SER A 250 -19.57 2.73 15.60
C SER A 250 -21.00 3.08 16.03
N GLU A 251 -21.85 2.11 16.37
CA GLU A 251 -23.24 2.40 16.71
C GLU A 251 -23.33 3.36 17.93
N PRO A 252 -24.24 4.35 17.90
CA PRO A 252 -24.45 5.25 19.04
C PRO A 252 -25.32 4.62 20.13
N SER A 253 -26.13 3.60 19.79
CA SER A 253 -27.00 2.85 20.68
C SER A 253 -27.45 1.55 20.01
N ARG A 254 -27.78 0.53 20.82
CA ARG A 254 -28.28 -0.75 20.31
C ARG A 254 -29.78 -0.70 20.16
N LYS A 255 -30.28 -0.75 18.92
CA LYS A 255 -31.71 -0.97 18.67
C LYS A 255 -32.08 -2.41 19.05
N VAL A 256 -33.09 -2.56 19.88
CA VAL A 256 -33.77 -3.83 20.14
C VAL A 256 -35.18 -3.72 19.57
N SER A 257 -35.59 -4.74 18.83
CA SER A 257 -36.95 -4.90 18.31
C SER A 257 -37.46 -6.25 18.77
N THR A 258 -38.53 -6.25 19.55
CA THR A 258 -39.17 -7.48 20.03
C THR A 258 -40.68 -7.36 19.93
N THR A 259 -41.35 -8.48 19.77
CA THR A 259 -42.81 -8.55 19.79
C THR A 259 -43.24 -9.24 21.08
N ILE A 260 -44.23 -8.68 21.76
CA ILE A 260 -44.82 -9.22 22.98
C ILE A 260 -46.28 -9.53 22.68
N GLY A 261 -46.61 -10.81 22.70
CA GLY A 261 -47.98 -11.28 22.53
C GLY A 261 -48.74 -11.28 23.85
N ILE A 262 -49.97 -10.78 23.82
CA ILE A 262 -50.95 -10.90 24.91
C ILE A 262 -52.20 -11.62 24.40
N SER A 263 -52.96 -12.27 25.27
CA SER A 263 -54.10 -13.11 24.87
C SER A 263 -55.11 -12.36 23.98
N CYS A 264 -55.67 -13.05 22.99
CA CYS A 264 -56.81 -12.54 22.20
C CYS A 264 -58.09 -12.41 23.06
N ASP A 265 -58.16 -13.13 24.18
CA ASP A 265 -59.27 -13.04 25.16
C ASP A 265 -59.05 -11.87 26.14
N THR A 266 -58.62 -10.72 25.63
CA THR A 266 -58.33 -9.52 26.41
C THR A 266 -59.04 -8.32 25.81
N SER A 267 -59.53 -7.42 26.67
CA SER A 267 -60.27 -6.26 26.20
C SER A 267 -59.34 -5.22 25.56
N VAL A 268 -59.87 -4.36 24.69
CA VAL A 268 -59.11 -3.20 24.15
C VAL A 268 -58.53 -2.33 25.28
N ALA A 269 -59.21 -2.25 26.42
CA ALA A 269 -58.71 -1.51 27.58
C ALA A 269 -57.46 -2.18 28.18
N ASP A 270 -57.42 -3.51 28.24
CA ASP A 270 -56.28 -4.27 28.75
C ASP A 270 -55.09 -4.20 27.77
N VAL A 271 -55.33 -4.24 26.46
CA VAL A 271 -54.28 -4.00 25.44
C VAL A 271 -53.64 -2.62 25.64
N LYS A 272 -54.47 -1.56 25.75
CA LYS A 272 -53.97 -0.20 26.02
C LYS A 272 -53.23 -0.10 27.35
N LYS A 273 -53.69 -0.82 28.37
CA LYS A 273 -53.04 -0.88 29.69
C LYS A 273 -51.68 -1.57 29.60
N ALA A 274 -51.58 -2.69 28.89
CA ALA A 274 -50.34 -3.42 28.65
C ALA A 274 -49.29 -2.53 27.96
N MET A 275 -49.68 -1.83 26.89
CA MET A 275 -48.81 -0.89 26.18
C MET A 275 -48.29 0.22 27.10
N LYS A 276 -49.17 0.85 27.88
CA LYS A 276 -48.78 1.90 28.85
C LYS A 276 -47.83 1.38 29.94
N LEU A 277 -47.98 0.13 30.37
CA LEU A 277 -47.06 -0.47 31.35
C LEU A 277 -45.68 -0.68 30.74
N ILE A 278 -45.62 -1.17 29.50
CA ILE A 278 -44.36 -1.31 28.76
C ILE A 278 -43.68 0.05 28.61
N GLU A 279 -44.40 1.09 28.15
CA GLU A 279 -43.87 2.45 28.02
C GLU A 279 -43.22 2.94 29.33
N LYS A 280 -43.93 2.81 30.46
CA LYS A 280 -43.41 3.20 31.78
C LYS A 280 -42.15 2.43 32.19
N ILE A 281 -42.05 1.15 31.83
CA ILE A 281 -40.84 0.34 32.11
C ILE A 281 -39.67 0.88 31.30
N LEU A 282 -39.88 1.17 30.02
CA LEU A 282 -38.85 1.69 29.14
C LEU A 282 -38.39 3.08 29.56
N GLU A 283 -39.32 3.97 29.95
CA GLU A 283 -39.02 5.33 30.44
C GLU A 283 -38.20 5.33 31.74
N LYS A 284 -38.43 4.35 32.61
CA LYS A 284 -37.73 4.26 33.91
C LYS A 284 -36.37 3.57 33.84
N ASN A 285 -36.07 2.83 32.77
CA ASN A 285 -34.82 2.09 32.69
C ASN A 285 -33.65 3.01 32.33
N GLU A 286 -32.70 3.17 33.25
CA GLU A 286 -31.54 4.05 33.09
C GLU A 286 -30.60 3.62 31.95
N GLY A 287 -30.60 2.35 31.56
CA GLY A 287 -29.82 1.80 30.46
C GLY A 287 -30.35 2.14 29.07
N LEU A 288 -31.55 2.74 28.96
CA LEU A 288 -32.19 3.05 27.68
C LEU A 288 -32.09 4.54 27.33
N LEU A 289 -32.12 4.83 26.02
CA LEU A 289 -32.41 6.18 25.52
C LEU A 289 -33.91 6.47 25.67
N ALA A 290 -34.26 7.76 25.80
CA ALA A 290 -35.66 8.18 25.93
C ALA A 290 -36.53 7.78 24.71
N LYS A 291 -35.92 7.66 23.52
CA LYS A 291 -36.62 7.26 22.30
C LYS A 291 -37.02 5.78 22.37
N HIS A 292 -38.32 5.51 22.33
CA HIS A 292 -38.89 4.16 22.24
C HIS A 292 -40.23 4.19 21.49
N PHE A 293 -40.69 3.02 21.06
CA PHE A 293 -41.98 2.85 20.39
C PHE A 293 -42.66 1.59 20.92
N VAL A 294 -43.93 1.73 21.30
CA VAL A 294 -44.80 0.63 21.72
C VAL A 294 -46.08 0.73 20.91
N ASN A 295 -46.30 -0.21 20.00
CA ASN A 295 -47.45 -0.16 19.09
C ASN A 295 -48.11 -1.54 19.01
N LEU A 296 -49.43 -1.59 18.90
CA LEU A 296 -50.11 -2.81 18.44
C LEU A 296 -49.75 -3.02 16.96
N SER A 297 -48.91 -4.01 16.68
CA SER A 297 -48.40 -4.28 15.33
C SER A 297 -49.30 -5.20 14.51
N GLY A 298 -50.12 -6.01 15.17
CA GLY A 298 -51.00 -6.93 14.46
C GLY A 298 -51.66 -7.96 15.37
N PHE A 299 -52.17 -8.99 14.71
CA PHE A 299 -52.90 -10.11 15.31
C PHE A 299 -52.15 -11.38 14.93
N GLY A 300 -51.56 -12.05 15.92
CA GLY A 300 -50.94 -13.37 15.77
C GLY A 300 -51.97 -14.49 15.91
N ASP A 301 -51.52 -15.74 15.80
CA ASP A 301 -52.41 -16.92 15.81
C ASP A 301 -53.25 -17.02 17.10
N PHE A 302 -52.69 -16.59 18.23
CA PHE A 302 -53.33 -16.63 19.56
C PHE A 302 -53.11 -15.33 20.37
N THR A 303 -52.54 -14.30 19.74
CA THR A 303 -52.06 -13.08 20.42
C THR A 303 -52.49 -11.79 19.73
N PHE A 304 -52.72 -10.75 20.52
CA PHE A 304 -52.50 -9.38 20.06
C PHE A 304 -51.02 -9.04 20.18
N ASP A 305 -50.39 -8.71 19.05
CA ASP A 305 -48.95 -8.54 18.98
C ASP A 305 -48.57 -7.08 19.23
N ILE A 306 -47.88 -6.82 20.33
CA ILE A 306 -47.35 -5.51 20.68
C ILE A 306 -45.88 -5.46 20.24
N SER A 307 -45.57 -4.63 19.25
CA SER A 307 -44.21 -4.32 18.83
C SER A 307 -43.57 -3.32 19.80
N VAL A 308 -42.43 -3.71 20.35
CA VAL A 308 -41.67 -2.95 21.33
C VAL A 308 -40.27 -2.69 20.77
N ILE A 309 -39.99 -1.42 20.48
CA ILE A 309 -38.71 -0.96 19.96
C ILE A 309 -38.09 0.01 20.96
N TYR A 310 -36.88 -0.29 21.43
CA TYR A 310 -36.11 0.58 22.32
C TYR A 310 -34.64 0.57 21.94
N TYR A 311 -33.91 1.56 22.47
CA TYR A 311 -32.50 1.76 22.15
C TYR A 311 -31.68 1.74 23.43
N ILE A 312 -30.82 0.73 23.59
CA ILE A 312 -29.92 0.59 24.73
C ILE A 312 -28.73 1.54 24.54
N LYS A 313 -28.39 2.32 25.57
CA LYS A 313 -27.22 3.21 25.58
C LYS A 313 -25.94 2.43 25.32
N LYS A 314 -25.02 3.03 24.57
CA LYS A 314 -23.71 2.42 24.26
C LYS A 314 -22.91 2.01 25.50
N SER A 315 -23.07 2.73 26.62
CA SER A 315 -22.40 2.45 27.90
C SER A 315 -23.05 1.34 28.73
N ALA A 316 -24.26 0.90 28.37
CA ALA A 316 -25.02 -0.07 29.15
C ALA A 316 -24.71 -1.52 28.71
N ASN A 317 -24.88 -2.47 29.63
CA ASN A 317 -24.75 -3.88 29.33
C ASN A 317 -25.95 -4.35 28.51
N ILE A 318 -25.73 -4.66 27.22
CA ILE A 318 -26.82 -5.06 26.30
C ILE A 318 -27.62 -6.25 26.84
N GLY A 319 -26.97 -7.31 27.30
CA GLY A 319 -27.65 -8.50 27.81
C GLY A 319 -28.38 -8.27 29.12
N GLY A 320 -27.75 -7.54 30.04
CA GLY A 320 -28.30 -7.17 31.35
C GLY A 320 -29.54 -6.28 31.19
N THR A 321 -29.43 -5.17 30.46
CA THR A 321 -30.55 -4.26 30.21
C THR A 321 -31.72 -4.95 29.51
N LYS A 322 -31.44 -5.82 28.54
CA LYS A 322 -32.50 -6.59 27.86
C LYS A 322 -33.21 -7.54 28.83
N THR A 323 -32.46 -8.17 29.74
CA THR A 323 -32.99 -9.04 30.79
C THR A 323 -33.85 -8.26 31.78
N GLU A 324 -33.37 -7.12 32.27
CA GLU A 324 -34.10 -6.23 33.17
C GLU A 324 -35.45 -5.79 32.59
N VAL A 325 -35.45 -5.34 31.33
CA VAL A 325 -36.69 -4.93 30.63
C VAL A 325 -37.66 -6.11 30.53
N ASN A 326 -37.21 -7.28 30.10
CA ASN A 326 -38.07 -8.45 29.94
C ASN A 326 -38.67 -8.92 31.28
N LEU A 327 -37.87 -8.96 32.35
CA LEU A 327 -38.33 -9.35 33.68
C LEU A 327 -39.32 -8.32 34.27
N ALA A 328 -39.07 -7.02 34.06
CA ALA A 328 -39.98 -5.97 34.50
C ALA A 328 -41.34 -6.04 33.79
N ILE A 329 -41.35 -6.38 32.49
CA ILE A 329 -42.60 -6.57 31.74
C ILE A 329 -43.36 -7.78 32.29
N LEU A 330 -42.67 -8.91 32.47
CA LEU A 330 -43.27 -10.13 33.04
C LEU A 330 -43.88 -9.88 34.42
N ASP A 331 -43.16 -9.21 35.32
CA ASP A 331 -43.63 -8.86 36.66
C ASP A 331 -44.87 -7.94 36.62
N GLN A 332 -44.85 -6.88 35.78
CA GLN A 332 -45.98 -5.97 35.66
C GLN A 332 -47.22 -6.64 35.03
N PHE A 333 -47.02 -7.53 34.06
CA PHE A 333 -48.12 -8.27 33.43
C PHE A 333 -48.77 -9.21 34.44
N ASN A 334 -47.97 -9.96 35.20
CA ASN A 334 -48.46 -10.84 36.26
C ASN A 334 -49.25 -10.06 37.34
N LYS A 335 -48.72 -8.93 37.82
CA LYS A 335 -49.39 -8.07 38.81
C LYS A 335 -50.72 -7.49 38.31
N ASN A 336 -50.82 -7.25 37.01
CA ASN A 336 -52.01 -6.68 36.38
C ASN A 336 -52.95 -7.72 35.75
N LYS A 337 -52.66 -9.01 35.92
CA LYS A 337 -53.41 -10.13 35.32
C LYS A 337 -53.52 -10.03 33.79
N ILE A 338 -52.47 -9.53 33.15
CA ILE A 338 -52.36 -9.51 31.69
C ILE A 338 -51.72 -10.83 31.29
N GLU A 339 -52.50 -11.68 30.63
CA GLU A 339 -52.08 -13.04 30.30
C GLU A 339 -51.23 -13.07 29.03
N MET A 340 -50.04 -13.67 29.15
CA MET A 340 -49.22 -14.06 28.00
C MET A 340 -49.62 -15.48 27.62
N PRO A 341 -50.29 -15.68 26.47
CA PRO A 341 -50.95 -16.94 26.17
C PRO A 341 -49.94 -18.03 25.86
N PHE A 342 -50.25 -19.25 26.30
CA PHE A 342 -49.61 -20.45 25.79
C PHE A 342 -50.21 -20.80 24.41
N PRO A 343 -49.46 -21.49 23.53
CA PRO A 343 -50.02 -22.05 22.32
C PRO A 343 -51.16 -23.02 22.69
N THR A 344 -52.41 -22.62 22.47
CA THR A 344 -53.61 -23.42 22.80
C THR A 344 -54.42 -23.67 21.54
N GLN A 345 -55.03 -24.85 21.43
CA GLN A 345 -55.85 -25.23 20.27
C GLN A 345 -57.21 -25.75 20.74
N THR A 346 -58.26 -25.28 20.07
CA THR A 346 -59.62 -25.81 20.25
C THR A 346 -59.86 -26.92 19.22
N ILE A 347 -59.97 -28.17 19.68
CA ILE A 347 -60.28 -29.32 18.82
C ILE A 347 -61.80 -29.49 18.76
N LEU A 348 -62.40 -29.23 17.59
CA LEU A 348 -63.82 -29.49 17.34
C LEU A 348 -63.99 -30.91 16.79
N THR A 349 -64.40 -31.83 17.66
CA THR A 349 -64.74 -33.22 17.25
C THR A 349 -66.19 -33.27 16.74
N LYS A 350 -66.39 -33.59 15.45
CA LYS A 350 -67.73 -33.94 14.94
C LYS A 350 -68.11 -35.33 15.45
N LYS A 351 -69.21 -35.43 16.20
CA LYS A 351 -69.86 -36.74 16.45
C LYS A 351 -70.45 -37.23 15.14
N GLY A 352 -70.01 -38.41 14.70
CA GLY A 352 -70.57 -39.14 13.56
C GLY A 352 -71.95 -39.70 13.86
#